data_AF-A0A925UGX3-F1
#
_entry.id   AF-A0A925UGX3-F1
#
_cell.length_a   1.000
_cell.length_b   1.000
_cell.length_c   1.000
_cell.angle_alpha   90.00
_cell.angle_beta   90.00
_cell.angle_gamma   90.00
#
_symmetry.space_group_name_H-M   'P 1'
#
loop_
_entity.id
_entity.type
_entity.pdbx_description
1 polymer ?
#
loop_
_entity_poly.entity_id
_entity_poly.type
_entity_poly.pdbx_seq_one_letter_code
_entity_poly.pdbx_strand_id
1 'polypeptide(L)' 'MTTIRYAHLVESVAAALQYISYYHPADYIAHLARAYEAEQSPAAKDAIAQILTNSKMCAEGRRPICQDTGIVNVFL' A
#
# COMPACT_ATOMS: atom_id res chain seq x y z
N MET A 1 9.54 -27.26 19.31
CA MET A 1 9.95 -25.88 18.97
C MET A 1 10.45 -25.92 17.54
N THR A 2 9.85 -25.14 16.63
CA THR A 2 10.26 -25.14 15.21
C THR A 2 11.40 -24.13 15.04
N THR A 3 12.54 -24.57 14.51
CA THR A 3 13.67 -23.69 14.23
C THR A 3 13.39 -22.88 12.96
N ILE A 4 13.30 -21.55 13.08
CA ILE A 4 13.24 -20.64 11.93
C ILE A 4 14.67 -20.37 11.47
N ARG A 5 14.96 -20.63 10.19
CA ARG A 5 16.25 -20.30 9.60
C ARG A 5 16.36 -18.80 9.42
N TYR A 6 17.52 -18.23 9.72
CA TYR A 6 17.81 -16.80 9.52
C TYR A 6 17.41 -16.31 8.11
N ALA A 7 17.77 -17.09 7.07
CA ALA A 7 17.42 -16.77 5.69
C ALA A 7 15.90 -16.59 5.48
N HIS A 8 15.07 -17.43 6.09
CA HIS A 8 13.62 -17.32 5.96
C HIS A 8 13.08 -16.04 6.58
N LEU A 9 13.64 -15.63 7.72
CA LEU A 9 13.25 -14.38 8.36
C LEU A 9 13.58 -13.19 7.45
N VAL A 10 14.82 -13.13 6.94
CA VAL A 10 15.28 -12.07 6.03
C VAL A 10 14.41 -12.01 4.77
N GLU A 11 14.18 -13.14 4.11
CA GLU A 11 13.37 -13.22 2.90
C GLU A 11 11.92 -12.80 3.15
N SER A 12 11.33 -13.25 4.26
CA SER A 12 9.94 -12.89 4.61
C SER A 12 9.76 -11.39 4.85
N VAL A 13 10.68 -10.76 5.59
CA VAL A 13 10.62 -9.33 5.89
C VAL A 13 10.87 -8.51 4.62
N ALA A 14 11.89 -8.87 3.82
CA ALA A 14 12.15 -8.19 2.56
C ALA A 14 10.96 -8.27 1.59
N ALA A 15 10.35 -9.45 1.44
CA ALA A 15 9.17 -9.63 0.61
C ALA A 15 7.97 -8.81 1.10
N ALA A 16 7.73 -8.80 2.42
CA ALA A 16 6.65 -8.03 3.03
C ALA A 16 6.85 -6.51 2.81
N LEU A 17 8.06 -5.99 3.04
CA LEU A 17 8.38 -4.58 2.84
C LEU A 17 8.23 -4.16 1.37
N GLN A 18 8.64 -5.01 0.43
CA GLN A 18 8.40 -4.75 -0.99
C GLN A 18 6.91 -4.71 -1.28
N TYR A 19 6.16 -5.74 -0.87
CA TYR A 19 4.71 -5.82 -1.10
C TYR A 19 3.96 -4.58 -0.62
N ILE A 20 4.17 -4.15 0.63
CA ILE A 20 3.47 -2.98 1.18
C ILE A 20 3.90 -1.65 0.57
N SER A 21 5.07 -1.60 -0.07
CA SER A 21 5.56 -0.36 -0.69
C SER A 21 4.74 0.04 -1.92
N TYR A 22 4.18 -0.93 -2.66
CA TYR A 22 3.46 -0.69 -3.91
C TYR A 22 1.99 -1.14 -3.91
N TYR A 23 1.50 -1.78 -2.85
CA TYR A 23 0.09 -2.13 -2.69
C TYR A 23 -0.56 -1.44 -1.49
N HIS A 24 -1.71 -0.81 -1.75
CA HIS A 24 -2.68 -0.52 -0.70
C HIS A 24 -3.52 -1.77 -0.39
N PRO A 25 -4.00 -1.93 0.86
CA PRO A 25 -4.98 -2.93 1.21
C PRO A 25 -6.27 -2.84 0.39
N ALA A 26 -6.88 -3.99 0.07
CA ALA A 26 -8.07 -4.05 -0.77
C ALA A 26 -9.29 -3.34 -0.14
N ASP A 27 -9.42 -3.44 1.18
CA ASP A 27 -10.44 -2.73 1.95
C ASP A 27 -10.24 -1.22 1.89
N TYR A 28 -9.01 -0.72 2.06
CA TYR A 28 -8.68 0.70 1.88
C TYR A 28 -9.14 1.22 0.52
N ILE A 29 -8.82 0.51 -0.57
CA ILE A 29 -9.25 0.88 -1.93
C ILE A 29 -10.78 0.85 -2.05
N ALA A 30 -11.45 -0.18 -1.52
CA ALA A 30 -12.91 -0.27 -1.57
C ALA A 30 -13.62 0.83 -0.77
N HIS A 31 -13.04 1.24 0.37
CA HIS A 31 -13.51 2.37 1.15
C HIS A 31 -13.31 3.70 0.42
N LEU A 32 -12.14 3.89 -0.19
CA LEU A 32 -11.80 5.10 -0.91
C LEU A 32 -12.62 5.26 -2.21
N ALA A 33 -12.91 4.17 -2.91
CA ALA A 33 -13.81 4.16 -4.07
C ALA A 33 -15.24 4.55 -3.67
N ARG A 34 -15.76 4.04 -2.55
CA ARG A 34 -17.07 4.48 -2.03
C ARG A 34 -17.08 5.96 -1.65
N ALA A 35 -15.99 6.46 -1.08
CA ALA A 35 -15.85 7.88 -0.78
C ALA A 35 -15.85 8.74 -2.05
N TYR A 36 -15.16 8.31 -3.11
CA TYR A 36 -15.19 8.99 -4.42
C TYR A 36 -16.62 9.15 -4.97
N GLU A 37 -17.42 8.09 -4.91
CA GLU A 37 -18.80 8.12 -5.41
C GLU A 37 -19.69 9.06 -4.59
N ALA A 38 -19.51 9.08 -3.26
CA ALA A 38 -20.31 9.89 -2.36
C ALA A 38 -19.88 11.38 -2.26
N GLU A 39 -18.62 11.69 -2.57
CA GLU A 39 -18.05 13.03 -2.39
C GLU A 39 -18.71 14.07 -3.31
N GLN A 40 -19.03 15.24 -2.73
CA GLN A 40 -19.72 16.34 -3.39
C GLN A 40 -18.79 17.50 -3.74
N SER A 41 -17.72 17.70 -2.97
CA SER A 41 -16.71 18.72 -3.24
C SER A 41 -15.87 18.32 -4.45
N PRO A 42 -15.84 19.11 -5.53
CA PRO A 42 -15.08 18.77 -6.73
C PRO A 42 -13.58 18.57 -6.43
N ALA A 43 -12.98 19.47 -5.65
CA ALA A 43 -11.57 19.37 -5.30
C ALA A 43 -11.25 18.12 -4.45
N ALA A 44 -12.14 17.74 -3.53
CA ALA A 44 -11.94 16.53 -2.74
C ALA A 44 -12.14 15.26 -3.58
N LYS A 45 -13.13 15.26 -4.47
CA LYS A 45 -13.39 14.15 -5.40
C LYS A 45 -12.21 13.92 -6.35
N ASP A 46 -11.61 14.99 -6.85
CA ASP A 46 -10.40 14.93 -7.68
C ASP A 46 -9.19 14.40 -6.90
N ALA A 47 -9.00 14.83 -5.66
CA ALA A 47 -7.93 14.32 -4.80
C ALA A 47 -8.08 12.80 -4.55
N ILE A 48 -9.31 12.32 -4.32
CA ILE A 48 -9.58 10.89 -4.17
C ILE A 48 -9.26 10.14 -5.47
N ALA A 49 -9.68 10.67 -6.64
CA ALA A 49 -9.37 10.07 -7.94
C ALA A 49 -7.86 9.96 -8.19
N GLN A 50 -7.09 10.97 -7.78
CA GLN A 50 -5.63 10.94 -7.87
C GLN A 50 -5.03 9.83 -7.01
N ILE A 51 -5.49 9.65 -5.77
CA ILE A 51 -5.01 8.58 -4.88
C ILE A 51 -5.34 7.20 -5.47
N LEU A 52 -6.56 7.00 -5.99
CA LEU A 52 -6.97 5.75 -6.64
C LEU A 52 -6.12 5.46 -7.88
N THR A 53 -5.88 6.47 -8.71
CA THR A 53 -5.04 6.35 -9.91
C THR A 53 -3.60 6.02 -9.54
N ASN A 54 -3.03 6.71 -8.54
CA ASN A 54 -1.69 6.43 -8.03
C ASN A 54 -1.57 4.99 -7.52
N SER A 55 -2.56 4.52 -6.76
CA SER A 55 -2.61 3.14 -6.26
C SER A 55 -2.55 2.11 -7.38
N LYS A 56 -3.29 2.34 -8.48
CA LYS A 56 -3.25 1.47 -9.66
C LYS A 56 -1.88 1.50 -10.35
N MET A 57 -1.34 2.69 -10.61
CA MET A 57 -0.05 2.86 -11.28
C MET A 57 1.10 2.22 -10.50
N CYS A 58 1.10 2.35 -9.17
CA CYS A 58 2.11 1.75 -8.30
C CYS A 58 2.03 0.23 -8.28
N ALA A 59 0.83 -0.33 -8.21
CA ALA A 59 0.59 -1.76 -8.27
C ALA A 59 1.07 -2.38 -9.61
N GLU A 60 0.75 -1.74 -10.74
CA GLU A 60 1.15 -2.19 -12.07
C GLU A 60 2.66 -2.00 -12.31
N GLY A 61 3.19 -0.86 -11.88
CA GLY A 61 4.59 -0.48 -12.08
C GLY A 61 5.57 -1.07 -11.07
N ARG A 62 5.08 -1.70 -10.00
CA ARG A 62 5.86 -2.11 -8.82
C ARG A 62 6.73 -0.95 -8.30
N ARG A 63 6.09 0.22 -8.15
CA ARG A 63 6.75 1.47 -7.69
C ARG A 63 6.20 1.87 -6.34
N PRO A 64 7.03 2.45 -5.45
CA PRO A 64 6.54 2.98 -4.18
C PRO A 64 5.34 3.91 -4.36
N ILE A 65 4.30 3.72 -3.54
CA ILE A 65 3.08 4.53 -3.53
C ILE A 65 3.37 5.99 -3.14
N CYS A 66 4.38 6.20 -2.31
CA CYS A 66 4.80 7.51 -1.82
C CYS A 66 6.30 7.71 -2.03
N GLN A 67 6.73 8.96 -2.18
CA GLN A 67 8.15 9.34 -2.21
C GLN A 67 8.82 9.03 -0.86
N ASP A 68 8.11 9.23 0.24
CA ASP A 68 8.53 8.79 1.56
C ASP A 68 8.03 7.36 1.80
N THR A 69 8.97 6.41 1.90
CA THR A 69 8.66 4.99 2.12
C THR A 69 8.50 4.63 3.60
N GLY A 70 8.61 5.63 4.48
CA GLY A 70 8.39 5.49 5.92
C GLY A 70 9.54 4.82 6.67
N ILE A 71 9.25 4.44 7.92
CA ILE A 71 10.18 3.76 8.83
C ILE A 71 9.66 2.35 9.10
N VAL A 72 10.56 1.37 9.02
CA VAL A 72 10.22 -0.03 9.29
C VAL A 72 9.98 -0.25 10.78
N ASN A 73 8.77 -0.71 11.12
CA ASN A 73 8.37 -1.10 12.47
C ASN A 73 8.03 -2.59 12.47
N VAL A 74 8.67 -3.37 13.35
CA VAL A 74 8.56 -4.84 13.39
C VAL A 74 8.11 -5.29 14.78
N PHE A 75 7.08 -6.14 14.82
CA PHE A 75 6.55 -6.77 16.03
C PHE A 75 6.63 -8.29 15.84
N LEU A 76 7.31 -9.02 16.74
CA LEU A 76 7.58 -10.46 16.67
C LEU A 76 7.19 -11.18 17.96
#